data_AF-A0A0L8HLK0-F1
#
_entry.id   AF-A0A0L8HLK0-F1
#
_cell.length_a   1.000
_cell.length_b   1.000
_cell.length_c   1.000
_cell.angle_alpha   90.00
_cell.angle_beta   90.00
_cell.angle_gamma   90.00
#
_symmetry.space_group_name_H-M   'P 1'
#
loop_
_entity.id
_entity.type
_entity.pdbx_description
1 polymer ?
#
loop_
_entity_poly.entity_id
_entity_poly.type
_entity_poly.pdbx_seq_one_letter_code
_entity_poly.pdbx_strand_id
1 'polypeptide(L)' 'HKATIHHLSLDELIPKTDLFITYEGSLTEPGCHETVTWIIFNRPIYVSRDQVSIF' A
#
# COMPACT_ATOMS: atom_id res chain seq x y z
N HIS A 1 -2.51 -23.77 -3.85
CA HIS A 1 -1.68 -23.86 -2.62
C HIS A 1 -2.21 -22.86 -1.60
N LYS A 2 -2.55 -23.31 -0.37
CA LYS A 2 -2.96 -22.41 0.72
C LYS A 2 -1.72 -22.10 1.57
N ALA A 3 -1.25 -20.86 1.53
CA ALA A 3 -0.23 -20.39 2.46
C ALA A 3 -0.91 -19.85 3.72
N THR A 4 -0.36 -20.15 4.89
CA THR A 4 -0.80 -19.60 6.17
C THR A 4 0.19 -18.54 6.61
N ILE A 5 -0.30 -17.30 6.81
CA ILE A 5 0.53 -16.20 7.30
C ILE A 5 0.54 -16.28 8.82
N HIS A 6 1.71 -16.54 9.41
CA HIS A 6 1.88 -16.57 10.87
C HIS A 6 2.23 -15.20 11.46
N HIS A 7 3.02 -14.41 10.72
CA HIS A 7 3.45 -13.09 11.14
C HIS A 7 3.72 -12.22 9.91
N LEU A 8 3.27 -10.96 9.96
CA LEU A 8 3.52 -9.94 8.95
C LEU A 8 3.66 -8.59 9.65
N SER A 9 4.86 -8.00 9.59
CA SER A 9 5.09 -6.65 10.11
C SER A 9 4.77 -5.61 9.05
N LEU A 10 3.86 -4.68 9.35
CA LEU A 10 3.54 -3.58 8.43
C LEU A 10 4.61 -2.48 8.46
N ASP A 11 5.32 -2.32 9.57
CA ASP A 11 6.40 -1.33 9.70
C ASP A 11 7.55 -1.59 8.71
N GLU A 12 7.72 -2.85 8.27
CA GLU A 12 8.69 -3.23 7.25
C GLU A 12 8.23 -2.87 5.82
N LEU A 13 6.93 -2.66 5.63
CA LEU A 13 6.33 -2.32 4.33
C LEU A 13 6.05 -0.82 4.19
N ILE A 14 6.18 -0.04 5.26
CA ILE A 14 5.95 1.41 5.25
C ILE A 14 7.30 2.13 5.03
N PRO A 15 7.36 3.14 4.14
CA PRO A 15 8.57 3.94 3.97
C PRO A 15 8.96 4.65 5.26
N LYS A 16 10.26 4.74 5.55
CA LYS A 16 10.78 5.54 6.68
C LYS A 16 10.70 7.04 6.38
N THR A 17 9.51 7.62 6.52
CA THR A 17 9.19 9.04 6.37
C THR A 17 7.89 9.36 7.09
N ASP A 18 7.79 10.56 7.66
CA ASP A 18 6.53 11.10 8.20
C ASP A 18 5.85 12.05 7.22
N LEU A 19 6.43 12.23 6.03
CA LEU A 19 5.93 13.15 5.02
C LEU A 19 4.96 12.43 4.07
N PHE A 20 3.76 12.99 3.94
CA PHE A 20 2.71 12.47 3.07
C PHE A 20 1.88 13.62 2.48
N ILE A 21 1.15 13.31 1.42
CA ILE A 21 0.08 14.16 0.87
C ILE A 21 -1.25 13.48 1.19
N THR A 22 -2.28 14.27 1.52
CA THR A 22 -3.61 13.77 1.85
C THR A 22 -4.70 14.52 1.08
N TYR A 23 -5.76 13.82 0.69
CA TYR A 23 -6.95 14.39 0.06
C TYR A 23 -8.18 13.48 0.21
N GLU A 24 -9.37 14.06 0.11
CA GLU A 24 -10.63 13.31 0.05
C GLU A 24 -10.88 12.80 -1.36
N GLY A 25 -11.23 11.52 -1.51
CA GLY A 25 -11.44 10.87 -2.79
C GLY A 25 -12.31 9.61 -2.68
N SER A 26 -12.19 8.75 -3.68
CA SER A 26 -12.99 7.54 -3.83
C SER A 26 -12.17 6.26 -3.82
N LEU A 27 -12.87 5.13 -3.71
CA LEU A 27 -12.31 3.82 -4.00
C LEU A 27 -11.86 3.74 -5.47
N THR A 28 -10.70 3.13 -5.72
CA THR A 28 -10.13 2.93 -7.07
C THR A 28 -10.66 1.66 -7.77
N GLU A 29 -11.80 1.15 -7.29
CA GLU A 29 -12.46 -0.07 -7.78
C GLU A 29 -13.96 0.19 -8.01
N PRO A 30 -14.64 -0.64 -8.82
CA PRO A 30 -16.03 -0.43 -9.20
C PRO A 30 -16.99 -0.16 -8.04
N GLY A 31 -17.77 0.91 -8.15
CA GLY A 31 -18.61 1.44 -7.07
C GLY A 31 -18.14 2.82 -6.64
N CYS A 32 -16.82 3.07 -6.73
CA CYS A 32 -16.20 4.40 -6.70
C CYS A 32 -16.71 5.30 -5.56
N HIS A 33 -16.99 4.72 -4.38
CA HIS A 33 -17.59 5.46 -3.27
C HIS A 33 -16.64 6.57 -2.78
N GLU A 34 -17.10 7.82 -2.85
CA GLU A 34 -16.40 9.04 -2.39
C GLU A 34 -16.40 9.15 -0.86
N THR A 35 -15.73 8.23 -0.20
CA THR A 35 -15.70 8.10 1.27
C THR A 35 -14.28 7.93 1.82
N VAL A 36 -13.26 8.10 0.98
CA VAL A 36 -11.86 7.79 1.32
C VAL A 36 -11.08 9.08 1.60
N THR A 37 -10.36 9.12 2.72
CA THR A 37 -9.25 10.08 2.90
C THR A 37 -7.95 9.35 2.57
N TRP A 38 -7.32 9.71 1.44
CA TRP A 38 -6.09 9.07 0.98
C TRP A 38 -4.89 9.61 1.73
N ILE A 39 -3.97 8.73 2.15
CA ILE A 39 -2.65 9.07 2.69
C ILE A 39 -1.60 8.53 1.72
N ILE A 40 -0.88 9.41 1.03
CA ILE A 40 0.15 9.04 0.06
C ILE A 40 1.51 9.48 0.58
N PHE A 41 2.34 8.50 0.97
CA PHE A 41 3.72 8.76 1.39
C PHE A 41 4.54 9.35 0.25
N ASN A 42 5.37 10.35 0.56
CA ASN A 42 6.20 11.02 -0.44
C ASN A 42 7.50 10.26 -0.79
N ARG A 43 7.70 9.08 -0.22
CA ARG A 43 8.89 8.24 -0.39
C ARG A 43 8.45 6.83 -0.79
N PRO A 44 9.02 6.24 -1.86
CA PRO A 44 8.69 4.88 -2.24
C PRO A 44 9.39 3.83 -1.35
N ILE A 45 8.83 2.62 -1.34
CA ILE A 45 9.58 1.40 -1.03
C ILE A 45 10.09 0.77 -2.34
N TYR A 46 11.16 -0.02 -2.26
CA TYR A 46 11.75 -0.69 -3.42
C TYR A 46 11.41 -2.18 -3.41
N VAL A 47 11.04 -2.70 -4.57
CA VAL A 47 10.75 -4.11 -4.80
C VAL A 47 11.55 -4.56 -6.03
N SER A 48 12.16 -5.74 -5.96
CA SER A 48 12.93 -6.30 -7.08
C SER A 48 11.98 -6.83 -8.17
N ARG A 49 12.50 -6.99 -9.40
CA ARG A 49 11.71 -7.56 -10.49
C ARG A 49 11.25 -8.99 -10.20
N ASP A 50 12.11 -9.79 -9.56
CA ASP A 50 11.80 -11.18 -9.22
C ASP A 50 10.71 -11.28 -8.15
N GLN A 51 10.59 -10.28 -7.27
CA GLN A 51 9.49 -10.19 -6.31
C GLN A 51 8.18 -9.77 -6.98
N VAL A 52 8.23 -8.95 -8.02
CA VAL A 52 7.02 -8.55 -8.77
C VAL A 52 6.53 -9.68 -9.68
N SER A 53 7.43 -10.46 -10.27
CA SER A 53 7.08 -11.50 -11.25
C SER A 53 6.28 -12.68 -10.69
N ILE A 54 6.20 -12.81 -9.36
CA ILE A 54 5.40 -13.85 -8.68
C ILE A 54 3.95 -13.40 -8.38
N PHE A 55 3.62 -12.13 -8.61
CA PHE A 55 2.25 -11.60 -8.55
C PHE A 55 1.56 -11.67 -9.91
#